data_AF-A0A7C2ADQ7-F1
#
_entry.id   AF-A0A7C2ADQ7-F1
#
_cell.length_a   1.000
_cell.length_b   1.000
_cell.length_c   1.000
_cell.angle_alpha   90.00
_cell.angle_beta   90.00
_cell.angle_gamma   90.00
#
_symmetry.space_group_name_H-M   'P 1'
#
loop_
_entity.id
_entity.type
_entity.pdbx_description
1 polymer ?
#
loop_
_entity_poly.entity_id
_entity_poly.type
_entity_poly.pdbx_seq_one_letter_code
_entity_poly.pdbx_strand_id
1 'polypeptide(L)'
;MRYNIHHIHRRKRIYKKLEKYPSKNKGIKFLDKFLLIIAVIGPLVTLPQIIKIFTLKDATGISVISWSLFAILDIPWIVYGFVHKEKPIIISSILWFILNIIVVFGALRYG
;
A
#
# COMPACT_ATOMS: atom_id res chain seq x y z
N MET A 1 -3.34 -1.42 34.98
CA MET A 1 -4.07 -2.68 34.71
C MET A 1 -4.14 -2.89 33.18
N ARG A 2 -3.18 -3.62 32.58
CA ARG A 2 -3.14 -3.87 31.13
C ARG A 2 -4.18 -4.94 30.79
N TYR A 3 -5.37 -4.53 30.37
CA TYR A 3 -6.41 -5.44 29.91
C TYR A 3 -5.90 -6.20 28.68
N ASN A 4 -5.93 -7.53 28.76
CA ASN A 4 -5.29 -8.44 27.82
C ASN A 4 -6.14 -8.55 26.53
N ILE A 5 -6.01 -7.56 25.64
CA ILE A 5 -6.85 -7.34 24.43
C ILE A 5 -6.78 -8.52 23.44
N HIS A 6 -5.77 -9.38 23.55
CA HIS A 6 -5.58 -10.57 22.72
C HIS A 6 -6.75 -11.58 22.80
N HIS A 7 -7.48 -11.65 23.91
CA HIS A 7 -8.58 -12.61 24.04
C HIS A 7 -9.86 -12.15 23.32
N ILE A 8 -10.09 -10.84 23.20
CA ILE A 8 -11.34 -10.29 22.64
C ILE A 8 -11.42 -10.57 21.13
N HIS A 9 -10.34 -10.34 20.39
CA HIS A 9 -10.29 -10.64 18.96
C HIS A 9 -10.45 -12.14 18.65
N ARG A 10 -9.92 -13.00 19.52
CA ARG A 10 -10.03 -14.46 19.39
C ARG A 10 -11.46 -14.96 19.61
N ARG A 11 -12.18 -14.39 20.60
CA ARG A 11 -13.60 -14.70 20.84
C ARG A 11 -14.50 -14.21 19.71
N LYS A 12 -14.27 -13.00 19.18
CA LYS A 12 -15.09 -12.42 18.10
C LYS A 12 -15.02 -13.24 16.81
N ARG A 13 -13.83 -13.79 16.46
CA ARG A 13 -13.67 -14.70 15.30
C ARG A 13 -14.35 -16.06 15.51
N ILE A 14 -14.25 -16.63 16.72
CA ILE A 14 -14.93 -17.89 17.07
C ILE A 14 -16.45 -17.71 16.98
N TYR A 15 -16.98 -16.61 17.50
CA TYR A 15 -18.42 -16.31 17.49
C TYR A 15 -18.97 -16.08 16.07
N LYS A 16 -18.17 -15.46 15.18
CA LYS A 16 -18.53 -15.24 13.77
C LYS A 16 -18.21 -16.42 12.84
N LYS A 17 -17.77 -17.58 13.35
CA LYS A 17 -17.29 -18.74 12.56
C LYS A 17 -16.23 -18.37 11.50
N LEU A 18 -15.43 -17.34 11.74
CA LEU A 18 -14.36 -16.94 10.82
C LEU A 18 -13.14 -17.84 11.03
N GLU A 19 -12.49 -18.28 9.94
CA GLU A 19 -11.24 -19.02 10.04
C GLU A 19 -10.18 -18.22 10.84
N LYS A 20 -9.44 -18.93 11.69
CA LYS A 20 -8.28 -18.34 12.38
C LYS A 20 -7.22 -18.01 11.34
N TYR A 21 -6.69 -16.80 11.37
CA TYR A 21 -5.51 -16.44 10.60
C TYR A 21 -4.27 -17.02 11.31
N PRO A 22 -3.36 -17.72 10.61
CA PRO A 22 -3.42 -18.07 9.19
C PRO A 22 -4.40 -19.22 8.89
N SER A 23 -5.15 -19.07 7.78
CA SER A 23 -6.18 -20.02 7.31
C SER A 23 -5.62 -21.44 7.12
N LYS A 24 -6.43 -22.49 7.37
CA LYS A 24 -6.03 -23.88 7.09
C LYS A 24 -6.10 -24.20 5.59
N ASN A 25 -6.88 -23.46 4.81
CA ASN A 25 -7.05 -23.67 3.39
C ASN A 25 -5.77 -23.26 2.62
N LYS A 26 -5.24 -24.20 1.82
CA LYS A 26 -4.03 -23.99 1.00
C LYS A 26 -4.21 -22.85 -0.01
N GLY A 27 -5.42 -22.66 -0.55
CA GLY A 27 -5.71 -21.58 -1.51
C GLY A 27 -5.64 -20.19 -0.87
N ILE A 28 -6.16 -20.03 0.35
CA ILE A 28 -6.12 -18.75 1.07
C ILE A 28 -4.68 -18.40 1.46
N LYS A 29 -3.89 -19.37 1.92
CA LYS A 29 -2.45 -19.18 2.19
C LYS A 29 -1.65 -18.81 0.94
N PHE A 30 -1.99 -19.36 -0.22
CA PHE A 30 -1.38 -18.99 -1.48
C PHE A 30 -1.72 -17.54 -1.85
N LEU A 31 -3.00 -17.16 -1.74
CA LEU A 31 -3.46 -15.79 -1.96
C LEU A 31 -2.75 -14.80 -1.02
N ASP A 32 -2.62 -15.11 0.27
CA ASP A 32 -1.93 -14.26 1.25
C ASP A 32 -0.47 -13.99 0.84
N LYS A 33 0.26 -15.03 0.39
CA LYS A 33 1.63 -14.88 -0.10
C LYS A 33 1.69 -14.09 -1.40
N PHE A 34 0.77 -14.36 -2.32
CA PHE A 34 0.67 -13.68 -3.60
C PHE A 34 0.39 -12.18 -3.41
N LEU A 35 -0.54 -11.81 -2.52
CA LEU A 35 -0.84 -10.42 -2.19
C LEU A 35 0.37 -9.69 -1.60
N LEU A 36 1.22 -10.38 -0.84
CA LEU A 36 2.46 -9.78 -0.31
C LEU A 36 3.45 -9.46 -1.44
N ILE A 37 3.53 -10.30 -2.48
CA ILE A 37 4.34 -10.02 -3.67
C ILE A 37 3.75 -8.84 -4.45
N ILE A 38 2.43 -8.86 -4.69
CA ILE A 38 1.73 -7.78 -5.41
C ILE A 38 1.83 -6.44 -4.67
N ALA A 39 1.86 -6.45 -3.34
CA ALA A 39 2.08 -5.25 -2.55
C ALA A 39 3.41 -4.55 -2.86
N VAL A 40 4.41 -5.28 -3.37
CA VAL A 40 5.68 -4.69 -3.80
C VAL A 40 5.67 -4.39 -5.29
N ILE A 41 5.19 -5.31 -6.12
CA ILE A 41 5.18 -5.15 -7.59
C ILE A 41 4.24 -4.03 -8.04
N GLY A 42 3.09 -3.88 -7.39
CA GLY A 42 2.07 -2.89 -7.72
C GLY A 42 2.63 -1.47 -7.81
N PRO A 43 3.23 -0.91 -6.74
CA PRO A 43 3.86 0.41 -6.81
C PRO A 43 4.92 0.56 -7.89
N LEU A 44 5.73 -0.49 -8.14
CA LEU A 44 6.84 -0.45 -9.10
C LEU A 44 6.40 -0.22 -10.55
N VAL A 45 5.12 -0.40 -10.88
CA VAL A 45 4.57 -0.03 -12.20
C VAL A 45 4.67 1.47 -12.48
N THR A 46 4.95 2.29 -11.47
CA THR A 46 5.20 3.74 -11.60
C THR A 46 6.60 4.04 -12.11
N LEU A 47 7.55 3.09 -12.03
CA LEU A 47 8.94 3.31 -12.43
C LEU A 47 9.10 3.76 -13.89
N PRO A 48 8.40 3.19 -14.90
CA PRO A 48 8.50 3.69 -16.28
C PRO A 48 8.12 5.17 -16.42
N GLN A 49 7.11 5.64 -15.67
CA GLN A 49 6.71 7.04 -15.66
C GLN A 49 7.80 7.93 -15.08
N ILE A 50 8.40 7.52 -13.95
CA ILE A 50 9.52 8.21 -13.33
C ILE A 50 10.72 8.25 -14.29
N ILE A 51 11.13 7.11 -14.84
CA ILE A 51 12.24 7.00 -15.79
C ILE A 51 12.02 7.94 -16.98
N LYS A 52 10.81 7.98 -17.55
CA LYS A 52 10.47 8.86 -18.67
C LYS A 52 10.68 10.33 -18.31
N ILE A 53 10.16 10.78 -17.17
CA ILE A 53 10.29 12.18 -16.72
C ILE A 53 11.76 12.57 -16.56
N PHE A 54 12.57 11.77 -15.85
CA PHE A 54 13.96 12.13 -15.54
C PHE A 54 14.92 11.94 -16.71
N THR A 55 14.64 10.99 -17.62
CA THR A 55 15.49 10.72 -18.79
C THR A 55 15.22 11.73 -19.90
N LEU A 56 13.94 11.97 -20.22
CA LEU A 56 13.56 12.92 -21.26
C LEU A 56 13.61 14.37 -20.77
N LYS A 57 13.68 14.58 -19.44
CA LYS A 57 13.56 15.89 -18.79
C LYS A 57 12.31 16.64 -19.25
N ASP A 58 11.25 15.88 -19.45
CA ASP A 58 9.97 16.35 -19.96
C ASP A 58 8.85 15.68 -19.17
N ALA A 59 8.06 16.52 -18.50
CA ALA A 59 6.86 16.13 -17.80
C ALA A 59 5.61 16.83 -18.37
N THR A 60 5.67 17.28 -19.63
CA THR A 60 4.53 17.88 -20.33
C THR A 60 3.34 16.92 -20.30
N GLY A 61 2.19 17.43 -19.85
CA GLY A 61 0.95 16.66 -19.72
C GLY A 61 0.83 15.85 -18.41
N ILE A 62 1.82 15.88 -17.52
CA ILE A 62 1.72 15.27 -16.20
C ILE A 62 1.03 16.22 -15.22
N SER A 63 -0.17 15.85 -14.77
CA SER A 63 -0.94 16.64 -13.79
C SER A 63 -0.36 16.55 -12.38
N VAL A 64 0.37 17.59 -11.96
CA VAL A 64 0.93 17.72 -10.59
C VAL A 64 -0.17 17.55 -9.53
N ILE A 65 -1.35 18.10 -9.78
CA ILE A 65 -2.50 18.03 -8.87
C ILE A 65 -2.92 16.57 -8.66
N SER A 66 -3.05 15.80 -9.74
CA SER A 66 -3.49 14.41 -9.65
C SER A 66 -2.50 13.56 -8.85
N TRP A 67 -1.20 13.67 -9.14
CA TRP A 67 -0.16 12.89 -8.44
C TRP A 67 0.02 13.31 -6.98
N SER A 68 -0.20 14.60 -6.68
CA SER A 68 -0.21 15.10 -5.30
C SER A 68 -1.41 14.58 -4.52
N LEU A 69 -2.59 14.53 -5.14
CA LEU A 69 -3.78 13.94 -4.53
C LEU A 69 -3.61 12.44 -4.29
N PHE A 70 -2.98 11.69 -5.20
CA PHE A 70 -2.65 10.28 -4.95
C PHE A 70 -1.75 10.10 -3.73
N ALA A 71 -0.67 10.88 -3.63
CA ALA A 71 0.19 10.84 -2.44
C ALA A 71 -0.59 11.17 -1.14
N ILE A 72 -1.47 12.17 -1.16
CA ILE A 72 -2.29 12.49 0.03
C ILE A 72 -3.24 11.33 0.37
N LEU A 73 -3.84 10.69 -0.64
CA LEU A 73 -4.76 9.56 -0.45
C LEU A 73 -4.05 8.29 0.04
N ASP A 74 -2.74 8.15 -0.15
CA ASP A 74 -1.96 7.05 0.43
C ASP A 74 -1.87 7.16 1.97
N ILE A 75 -1.97 8.37 2.55
CA ILE A 75 -1.82 8.60 3.99
C ILE A 75 -2.89 7.84 4.80
N PRO A 76 -4.21 7.94 4.51
CA PRO A 76 -5.23 7.12 5.14
C PRO A 76 -4.94 5.61 5.06
N TRP A 77 -4.42 5.11 3.93
CA TRP A 77 -4.11 3.69 3.76
C TRP A 77 -2.92 3.24 4.61
N ILE A 78 -1.89 4.08 4.72
CA ILE A 78 -0.75 3.84 5.61
C ILE A 78 -1.24 3.75 7.06
N VAL A 79 -2.04 4.74 7.50
CA VAL A 79 -2.63 4.75 8.85
C VAL A 79 -3.49 3.51 9.07
N TYR A 80 -4.36 3.16 8.11
CA TYR A 80 -5.20 1.98 8.18
C TYR A 80 -4.38 0.70 8.33
N GLY A 81 -3.32 0.54 7.51
CA GLY A 81 -2.41 -0.58 7.55
C GLY A 81 -1.74 -0.74 8.92
N PHE A 82 -1.25 0.36 9.51
CA PHE A 82 -0.66 0.35 10.85
C PHE A 82 -1.66 -0.01 11.94
N VAL A 83 -2.87 0.58 11.91
CA VAL A 83 -3.93 0.30 12.90
C VAL A 83 -4.34 -1.17 12.87
N HIS A 84 -4.46 -1.77 11.68
CA HIS A 84 -4.88 -3.16 11.51
C HIS A 84 -3.72 -4.16 11.50
N LYS A 85 -2.46 -3.68 11.56
CA LYS A 85 -1.23 -4.48 11.48
C LYS A 85 -1.11 -5.31 10.19
N GLU A 86 -1.66 -4.79 9.09
CA GLU A 86 -1.67 -5.45 7.79
C GLU A 86 -0.42 -5.07 7.00
N LYS A 87 0.65 -5.86 7.17
CA LYS A 87 1.97 -5.59 6.56
C LYS A 87 1.94 -5.35 5.04
N PRO A 88 1.21 -6.13 4.21
CA PRO A 88 1.18 -5.90 2.78
C PRO A 88 0.62 -4.52 2.42
N ILE A 89 -0.41 -4.06 3.13
CA ILE A 89 -1.02 -2.75 2.90
C ILE A 89 -0.02 -1.65 3.28
N ILE A 90 0.63 -1.76 4.45
CA ILE A 90 1.63 -0.78 4.90
C ILE A 90 2.75 -0.64 3.86
N ILE A 91 3.34 -1.76 3.42
CA ILE A 91 4.46 -1.75 2.47
C ILE A 91 4.02 -1.15 1.14
N SER A 92 2.88 -1.59 0.60
CA SER A 92 2.36 -1.10 -0.68
C SER A 92 2.07 0.40 -0.64
N SER A 93 1.33 0.87 0.36
CA SER A 93 0.93 2.29 0.44
C SER A 93 2.11 3.22 0.71
N ILE A 94 3.11 2.80 1.49
CA ILE A 94 4.35 3.58 1.65
C ILE A 94 5.12 3.68 0.33
N LEU A 95 5.24 2.58 -0.42
CA LEU A 95 5.90 2.59 -1.72
C LEU A 95 5.15 3.47 -2.72
N TRP A 96 3.82 3.38 -2.78
CA TRP A 96 2.98 4.27 -3.59
C TRP A 96 3.22 5.73 -3.23
N PHE A 97 3.18 6.06 -1.94
CA PHE A 97 3.41 7.42 -1.46
C PHE A 97 4.75 7.98 -1.93
N ILE A 98 5.84 7.22 -1.74
CA ILE A 98 7.18 7.64 -2.14
C ILE A 98 7.27 7.85 -3.66
N LEU A 99 6.77 6.89 -4.46
CA LEU A 99 6.84 6.97 -5.91
C LEU A 99 5.97 8.10 -6.47
N ASN A 100 4.79 8.32 -5.90
CA ASN A 100 3.91 9.45 -6.25
C ASN A 100 4.60 10.79 -5.98
N ILE A 101 5.28 10.95 -4.83
CA ILE A 101 6.06 12.16 -4.51
C ILE A 101 7.22 12.36 -5.49
N ILE A 102 7.91 11.29 -5.90
CA ILE A 102 8.97 11.38 -6.92
C ILE A 102 8.40 11.87 -8.26
N VAL A 103 7.22 11.40 -8.67
CA VAL A 103 6.55 11.89 -9.88
C VAL A 103 6.16 13.36 -9.74
N VAL A 104 5.59 13.77 -8.61
CA VAL A 104 5.28 15.19 -8.33
C VAL A 104 6.52 16.06 -8.44
N PHE A 105 7.64 15.64 -7.83
CA PHE A 105 8.90 16.37 -7.92
C PHE A 105 9.42 16.47 -9.35
N GLY A 106 9.39 15.37 -10.10
CA GLY A 106 9.77 15.37 -11.52
C GLY A 106 8.88 16.28 -12.36
N ALA A 107 7.56 16.26 -12.12
CA ALA A 107 6.59 17.10 -12.81
C ALA A 107 6.75 18.59 -12.49
N LEU A 108 7.07 18.96 -11.25
CA LEU A 108 7.38 20.34 -10.88
C LEU A 108 8.71 20.82 -11.47
N ARG A 109 9.67 19.92 -11.70
CA ARG A 109 11.01 20.27 -12.19
C ARG A 109 11.08 20.39 -13.72
N TYR A 110 10.31 19.56 -14.43
CA TYR A 110 10.39 19.34 -15.88
C TYR A 110 9.05 19.52 -16.62
N GLY A 111 8.00 19.96 -15.93
CA GLY A 111 6.69 20.25 -16.51
C GLY A 111 6.48 21.73 -16.81
#